data_AF-A0A653UPK9-F1
#
_entry.id   AF-A0A653UPK9-F1
#
_cell.length_a   1.000
_cell.length_b   1.000
_cell.length_c   1.000
_cell.angle_alpha   90.00
_cell.angle_beta   90.00
_cell.angle_gamma   90.00
#
_symmetry.space_group_name_H-M   'P 1'
#
loop_
_entity.id
_entity.type
_entity.pdbx_description
1 polymer ?
#
loop_
_entity_poly.entity_id
_entity_poly.type
_entity_poly.pdbx_seq_one_letter_code
_entity_poly.pdbx_strand_id
1 'polypeptide(L)'
;MFFNLLSSPELGSFYNSLDFNTKAKIEYYLAHNGTNEGIIFAYEAVLALKEDIADEDFIMQLLDNSLNTGLTFDIEKSLKSPVNIDFTEIDSLNTPEAIKLKCIYNKLTNSPEFKSLFEGTFGGDQQKLNIKFKMQANLTDENGNPVKALTIPVAGPQGSNGIYQNIIFNTNYLSGSTNLSNISLAKTIIHEYIHAYLNVRYVDIDNGVSLTFLANETLEELMYYAFNPQNDDPLEMGMDHHDFMYVHMIPVLQTIFSEIVNELLSNDDIVDANNKPIYDSNGILIENFDFQNLYTYLAFEGLHNTQCYVDYIENNPIEKRKYLEYNNYAKNSSNDCQ
;
A
#
# COMPACT_ATOMS: atom_id res chain seq x y z
N MET A 1 -1.27 -31.96 17.45
CA MET A 1 -2.23 -31.16 16.66
C MET A 1 -1.71 -30.89 15.26
N PHE A 2 -0.48 -30.38 15.09
CA PHE A 2 0.15 -30.19 13.76
C PHE A 2 0.33 -31.49 12.95
N PHE A 3 0.63 -32.62 13.61
CA PHE A 3 0.70 -33.94 12.97
C PHE A 3 -0.60 -34.38 12.26
N ASN A 4 -1.76 -33.80 12.61
CA ASN A 4 -3.01 -34.09 11.91
C ASN A 4 -3.23 -33.19 10.68
N LEU A 5 -2.53 -32.04 10.55
CA LEU A 5 -2.60 -31.17 9.37
C LEU A 5 -1.69 -31.63 8.23
N LEU A 6 -0.61 -32.37 8.52
CA LEU A 6 0.16 -33.12 7.52
C LEU A 6 -0.62 -34.37 7.05
N SER A 7 -1.93 -34.23 6.84
CA SER A 7 -2.81 -35.28 6.33
C SER A 7 -2.46 -35.68 4.90
N SER A 8 -1.74 -34.81 4.18
CA SER A 8 -0.99 -35.17 2.97
C SER A 8 0.31 -35.89 3.36
N PRO A 9 0.45 -37.20 3.05
CA PRO A 9 1.68 -37.94 3.31
C PRO A 9 2.89 -37.31 2.62
N GLU A 10 2.67 -36.67 1.48
CA GLU A 10 3.70 -35.98 0.71
C GLU A 10 4.23 -34.74 1.44
N LEU A 11 3.33 -33.88 1.94
CA LEU A 11 3.72 -32.70 2.71
C LEU A 11 4.38 -33.10 4.04
N GLY A 12 3.90 -34.17 4.68
CA GLY A 12 4.54 -34.71 5.88
C GLY A 12 5.95 -35.26 5.62
N SER A 13 6.17 -35.90 4.47
CA SER A 13 7.50 -36.33 4.06
C SER A 13 8.41 -35.13 3.79
N PHE A 14 7.91 -34.11 3.10
CA PHE A 14 8.67 -32.89 2.82
C PHE A 14 9.05 -32.14 4.10
N TYR A 15 8.11 -31.93 5.01
CA TYR A 15 8.36 -31.30 6.31
C TYR A 15 9.46 -32.03 7.10
N ASN A 16 9.50 -33.36 7.04
CA ASN A 16 10.54 -34.14 7.69
C ASN A 16 11.89 -34.11 6.96
N SER A 17 11.93 -33.63 5.72
CA SER A 17 13.16 -33.43 4.95
C SER A 17 13.76 -32.02 5.11
N LEU A 18 13.01 -31.06 5.68
CA LEU A 18 13.52 -29.74 6.03
C LEU A 18 14.71 -29.87 6.99
N ASP A 19 15.63 -28.91 6.91
CA ASP A 19 16.74 -28.85 7.84
C ASP A 19 16.25 -28.60 9.27
N PHE A 20 17.14 -28.83 10.24
CA PHE A 20 16.79 -28.74 11.65
C PHE A 20 16.34 -27.33 12.06
N ASN A 21 16.93 -26.27 11.51
CA ASN A 21 16.63 -24.89 11.91
C ASN A 21 15.25 -24.47 11.40
N THR A 22 14.95 -24.72 10.12
CA THR A 22 13.62 -24.46 9.55
C THR A 22 12.53 -25.17 10.33
N LYS A 23 12.74 -26.47 10.58
CA LYS A 23 11.77 -27.29 11.33
C LYS A 23 11.57 -26.75 12.75
N ALA A 24 12.66 -26.47 13.47
CA ALA A 24 12.59 -25.94 14.82
C ALA A 24 11.87 -24.58 14.87
N LYS A 25 12.04 -23.73 13.86
CA LYS A 25 11.35 -22.44 13.76
C LYS A 25 9.85 -22.61 13.59
N ILE A 26 9.41 -23.49 12.70
CA ILE A 26 7.99 -23.79 12.47
C ILE A 26 7.36 -24.38 13.74
N GLU A 27 8.05 -25.30 14.42
CA GLU A 27 7.59 -25.88 15.69
C GLU A 27 7.50 -24.83 16.80
N TYR A 28 8.49 -23.94 16.89
CA TYR A 28 8.47 -22.81 17.80
C TYR A 28 7.27 -21.89 17.52
N TYR A 29 7.06 -21.53 16.25
CA TYR A 29 5.93 -20.72 15.81
C TYR A 29 4.61 -21.34 16.26
N LEU A 30 4.39 -22.63 15.97
CA LEU A 30 3.17 -23.36 16.32
C LEU A 30 2.93 -23.45 17.84
N ALA A 31 4.00 -23.54 18.63
CA ALA A 31 3.90 -23.57 20.08
C ALA A 31 3.42 -22.23 20.67
N HIS A 32 3.68 -21.12 19.98
CA HIS A 32 3.34 -19.76 20.43
C HIS A 32 2.10 -19.18 19.72
N ASN A 33 1.78 -19.67 18.52
CA ASN A 33 0.63 -19.28 17.70
C ASN A 33 -0.26 -20.49 17.37
N GLY A 34 -0.66 -21.24 18.39
CA GLY A 34 -1.47 -22.45 18.26
C GLY A 34 -2.96 -22.22 17.93
N THR A 35 -3.33 -21.05 17.40
CA THR A 35 -4.70 -20.79 16.91
C THR A 35 -4.94 -21.52 15.59
N ASN A 36 -6.20 -21.60 15.14
CA ASN A 36 -6.49 -22.21 13.85
C ASN A 36 -5.81 -21.45 12.70
N GLU A 37 -5.83 -20.11 12.78
CA GLU A 37 -5.20 -19.21 11.80
C GLU A 37 -3.68 -19.39 11.80
N GLY A 38 -3.05 -19.45 12.97
CA GLY A 38 -1.61 -19.67 13.06
C GLY A 38 -1.21 -21.05 12.51
N ILE A 39 -2.00 -22.09 12.80
CA ILE A 39 -1.78 -23.42 12.26
C ILE A 39 -1.91 -23.44 10.73
N ILE A 40 -2.90 -22.75 10.16
CA ILE A 40 -3.08 -22.61 8.70
C ILE A 40 -1.88 -21.91 8.09
N PHE A 41 -1.44 -20.79 8.67
CA PHE A 41 -0.27 -20.05 8.17
C PHE A 41 1.02 -20.87 8.19
N ALA A 42 1.27 -21.63 9.25
CA ALA A 42 2.41 -22.54 9.31
C ALA A 42 2.34 -23.66 8.25
N TYR A 43 1.14 -24.13 7.94
CA TYR A 43 0.93 -25.10 6.85
C TYR A 43 1.22 -24.46 5.48
N GLU A 44 0.71 -23.25 5.23
CA GLU A 44 0.96 -22.49 4.00
C GLU A 44 2.44 -22.18 3.82
N ALA A 45 3.17 -21.87 4.90
CA ALA A 45 4.61 -21.70 4.88
C ALA A 45 5.35 -22.96 4.41
N VAL A 46 5.00 -24.14 4.96
CA VAL A 46 5.59 -25.41 4.50
C VAL A 46 5.23 -25.71 3.05
N LEU A 47 4.00 -25.41 2.63
CA LEU A 47 3.57 -25.60 1.25
C LEU A 47 4.33 -24.68 0.28
N ALA A 48 4.51 -23.41 0.64
CA ALA A 48 5.25 -22.44 -0.16
C ALA A 48 6.72 -22.87 -0.36
N LEU A 49 7.36 -23.41 0.67
CA LEU A 49 8.71 -23.99 0.56
C LEU A 49 8.73 -25.24 -0.32
N LYS A 50 7.71 -26.12 -0.20
CA LYS A 50 7.62 -27.35 -1.01
C LYS A 50 7.44 -27.06 -2.50
N GLU A 51 6.66 -26.04 -2.81
CA GLU A 51 6.30 -25.67 -4.17
C GLU A 51 7.26 -24.64 -4.79
N ASP A 52 8.37 -24.34 -4.12
CA ASP A 52 9.36 -23.32 -4.52
C ASP A 52 8.71 -21.95 -4.82
N ILE A 53 7.62 -21.62 -4.12
CA ILE A 53 6.93 -20.32 -4.21
C ILE A 53 7.73 -19.24 -3.49
N ALA A 54 8.33 -19.61 -2.36
CA ALA A 54 9.13 -18.75 -1.51
C ALA A 54 10.40 -19.47 -1.06
N ASP A 55 11.49 -18.72 -0.87
CA ASP A 55 12.70 -19.25 -0.25
C ASP A 55 12.57 -19.35 1.28
N GLU A 56 13.51 -20.08 1.87
CA GLU A 56 13.59 -20.33 3.31
C GLU A 56 13.74 -19.04 4.11
N ASP A 57 14.64 -18.14 3.67
CA ASP A 57 14.94 -16.88 4.37
C ASP A 57 13.69 -16.00 4.49
N PHE A 58 12.93 -15.87 3.40
CA PHE A 58 11.67 -15.13 3.39
C PHE A 58 10.63 -15.73 4.33
N ILE A 59 10.45 -17.05 4.30
CA ILE A 59 9.47 -17.73 5.17
C ILE A 59 9.88 -17.60 6.64
N MET A 60 11.17 -17.73 6.97
CA MET A 60 11.65 -17.56 8.33
C MET A 60 11.42 -16.13 8.83
N GLN A 61 11.70 -15.12 7.98
CA GLN A 61 11.43 -13.72 8.29
C GLN A 61 9.94 -13.47 8.54
N LEU A 62 9.05 -14.03 7.71
CA LEU A 62 7.60 -13.87 7.90
C LEU A 62 7.10 -14.53 9.19
N LEU A 63 7.60 -15.72 9.55
CA LEU A 63 7.24 -16.38 10.80
C LEU A 63 7.69 -15.56 12.01
N ASP A 64 8.89 -14.97 11.96
CA ASP A 64 9.39 -14.05 12.99
C ASP A 64 8.55 -12.80 13.11
N ASN A 65 8.24 -12.17 11.97
CA ASN A 65 7.36 -11.01 11.96
C ASN A 65 5.99 -11.34 12.54
N SER A 66 5.46 -12.54 12.27
CA SER A 66 4.15 -12.97 12.76
C SER A 66 4.18 -13.18 14.28
N LEU A 67 5.24 -13.78 14.82
CA LEU A 67 5.43 -13.89 16.27
C LEU A 67 5.57 -12.53 16.95
N ASN A 68 6.28 -11.59 16.32
CA ASN A 68 6.54 -10.27 16.88
C ASN A 68 5.36 -9.31 16.74
N THR A 69 4.48 -9.49 15.75
CA THR A 69 3.36 -8.56 15.48
C THR A 69 1.99 -9.16 15.79
N GLY A 70 1.89 -10.48 15.96
CA GLY A 70 0.62 -11.19 16.07
C GLY A 70 -0.19 -11.24 14.77
N LEU A 71 0.37 -10.78 13.65
CA LEU A 71 -0.28 -10.79 12.35
C LEU A 71 -0.21 -12.18 11.70
N THR A 72 -1.15 -12.46 10.81
CA THR A 72 -1.12 -13.65 9.96
C THR A 72 -0.92 -13.20 8.52
N PHE A 73 0.27 -13.43 7.97
CA PHE A 73 0.64 -12.91 6.66
C PHE A 73 0.13 -13.79 5.52
N ASP A 74 -0.26 -13.16 4.42
CA ASP A 74 -0.48 -13.81 3.13
C ASP A 74 0.87 -13.87 2.40
N ILE A 75 1.38 -15.08 2.21
CA ILE A 75 2.71 -15.32 1.63
C ILE A 75 2.79 -14.81 0.19
N GLU A 76 1.79 -15.12 -0.65
CA GLU A 76 1.80 -14.76 -2.06
C GLU A 76 1.69 -13.24 -2.25
N LYS A 77 0.76 -12.60 -1.50
CA LYS A 77 0.61 -11.14 -1.52
C LYS A 77 1.87 -10.45 -1.00
N SER A 78 2.50 -10.98 0.05
CA SER A 78 3.73 -10.43 0.61
C SER A 78 4.90 -10.52 -0.37
N LEU A 79 5.01 -11.58 -1.16
CA LEU A 79 6.06 -11.73 -2.19
C LEU A 79 5.93 -10.71 -3.33
N LYS A 80 4.69 -10.40 -3.73
CA LYS A 80 4.37 -9.49 -4.84
C LYS A 80 4.20 -8.03 -4.42
N SER A 81 4.31 -7.76 -3.13
CA SER A 81 4.10 -6.43 -2.54
C SER A 81 5.42 -5.85 -2.01
N PRO A 82 5.55 -4.52 -1.93
CA PRO A 82 6.69 -3.87 -1.27
C PRO A 82 6.70 -4.09 0.26
N VAL A 83 5.68 -4.73 0.83
CA VAL A 83 5.55 -5.02 2.28
C VAL A 83 5.08 -6.45 2.55
N ASN A 84 5.16 -6.88 3.80
CA ASN A 84 4.49 -8.08 4.32
C ASN A 84 3.04 -7.75 4.66
N ILE A 85 2.11 -8.61 4.22
CA ILE A 85 0.69 -8.30 4.15
C ILE A 85 -0.12 -9.26 4.99
N ASP A 86 -0.84 -8.77 5.98
CA ASP A 86 -1.97 -9.46 6.59
C ASP A 86 -3.27 -8.95 5.92
N PHE A 87 -3.84 -9.80 5.06
CA PHE A 87 -5.10 -9.54 4.36
C PHE A 87 -6.27 -10.35 4.93
N THR A 88 -6.07 -11.04 6.06
CA THR A 88 -6.99 -12.06 6.59
C THR A 88 -8.41 -11.53 6.83
N GLU A 89 -8.53 -10.31 7.36
CA GLU A 89 -9.82 -9.67 7.60
C GLU A 89 -10.59 -9.50 6.29
N ILE A 90 -9.93 -8.98 5.25
CA ILE A 90 -10.54 -8.74 3.94
C ILE A 90 -10.84 -10.08 3.23
N ASP A 91 -9.93 -11.04 3.30
CA ASP A 91 -10.06 -12.36 2.68
C ASP A 91 -11.24 -13.16 3.23
N SER A 92 -11.53 -13.01 4.51
CA SER A 92 -12.71 -13.63 5.15
C SER A 92 -14.06 -13.05 4.71
N LEU A 93 -14.06 -11.88 4.07
CA LEU A 93 -15.27 -11.15 3.67
C LEU A 93 -15.62 -11.38 2.20
N ASN A 94 -16.93 -11.54 1.93
CA ASN A 94 -17.49 -11.64 0.59
C ASN A 94 -18.48 -10.50 0.29
N THR A 95 -18.13 -9.28 0.73
CA THR A 95 -18.93 -8.08 0.45
C THR A 95 -18.43 -7.39 -0.83
N PRO A 96 -19.26 -6.56 -1.49
CA PRO A 96 -18.83 -5.80 -2.67
C PRO A 96 -17.57 -4.97 -2.44
N GLU A 97 -17.43 -4.37 -1.26
CA GLU A 97 -16.26 -3.57 -0.86
C GLU A 97 -14.99 -4.44 -0.77
N ALA A 98 -15.10 -5.61 -0.13
CA ALA A 98 -13.98 -6.55 0.00
C ALA A 98 -13.53 -7.08 -1.37
N ILE A 99 -14.49 -7.46 -2.23
CA ILE A 99 -14.21 -7.96 -3.58
C ILE A 99 -13.50 -6.88 -4.41
N LYS A 100 -14.00 -5.65 -4.35
CA LYS A 100 -13.40 -4.52 -5.04
C LYS A 100 -11.97 -4.27 -4.56
N LEU A 101 -11.75 -4.19 -3.25
CA LEU A 101 -10.43 -3.95 -2.68
C LEU A 101 -9.44 -5.06 -3.06
N LYS A 102 -9.84 -6.34 -2.97
CA LYS A 102 -9.03 -7.50 -3.41
C LYS A 102 -8.65 -7.38 -4.89
N CYS A 103 -9.61 -7.08 -5.74
CA CYS A 103 -9.38 -6.95 -7.18
C CYS A 103 -8.38 -5.85 -7.50
N ILE A 104 -8.54 -4.66 -6.93
CA ILE A 104 -7.61 -3.54 -7.19
C ILE A 104 -6.23 -3.82 -6.62
N TYR A 105 -6.16 -4.42 -5.43
CA TYR A 105 -4.90 -4.84 -4.85
C TYR A 105 -4.18 -5.87 -5.72
N ASN A 106 -4.89 -6.86 -6.25
CA ASN A 106 -4.31 -7.86 -7.15
C ASN A 106 -3.75 -7.22 -8.43
N LYS A 107 -4.47 -6.25 -9.02
CA LYS A 107 -3.98 -5.49 -10.18
C LYS A 107 -2.69 -4.73 -9.85
N LEU A 108 -2.63 -4.08 -8.68
CA LEU A 108 -1.40 -3.42 -8.21
C LEU A 108 -0.24 -4.41 -8.07
N THR A 109 -0.47 -5.59 -7.48
CA THR A 109 0.59 -6.60 -7.32
C THR A 109 1.10 -7.20 -8.63
N ASN A 110 0.45 -6.92 -9.76
CA ASN A 110 0.95 -7.29 -11.08
C ASN A 110 1.95 -6.26 -11.65
N SER A 111 2.02 -5.05 -11.08
CA SER A 111 3.01 -4.03 -11.42
C SER A 111 4.37 -4.37 -10.78
N PRO A 112 5.43 -4.60 -11.57
CA PRO A 112 6.77 -4.77 -11.04
C PRO A 112 7.22 -3.52 -10.26
N GLU A 113 6.87 -2.34 -10.74
CA GLU A 113 7.23 -1.08 -10.07
C GLU A 113 6.52 -0.93 -8.72
N PHE A 114 5.28 -1.45 -8.58
CA PHE A 114 4.60 -1.44 -7.28
C PHE A 114 5.34 -2.32 -6.26
N LYS A 115 5.83 -3.50 -6.67
CA LYS A 115 6.64 -4.36 -5.81
C LYS A 115 7.93 -3.66 -5.35
N SER A 116 8.54 -2.88 -6.23
CA SER A 116 9.75 -2.08 -5.96
C SER A 116 9.44 -0.64 -5.54
N LEU A 117 8.19 -0.32 -5.14
CA LEU A 117 7.74 1.05 -4.87
C LEU A 117 8.71 1.82 -3.95
N PHE A 118 9.11 1.22 -2.84
CA PHE A 118 10.01 1.91 -1.90
C PHE A 118 11.45 1.97 -2.37
N GLU A 119 11.92 0.98 -3.13
CA GLU A 119 13.24 1.03 -3.77
C GLU A 119 13.30 2.16 -4.81
N GLY A 120 12.27 2.27 -5.65
CA GLY A 120 12.14 3.33 -6.66
C GLY A 120 11.93 4.71 -6.05
N THR A 121 11.19 4.80 -4.94
CA THR A 121 10.82 6.08 -4.32
C THR A 121 11.86 6.58 -3.31
N PHE A 122 12.46 5.70 -2.51
CA PHE A 122 13.35 6.09 -1.39
C PHE A 122 14.77 5.52 -1.50
N GLY A 123 15.02 4.57 -2.42
CA GLY A 123 16.33 3.95 -2.62
C GLY A 123 16.72 2.91 -1.55
N GLY A 124 17.62 2.01 -1.94
CA GLY A 124 18.31 1.06 -1.06
C GLY A 124 17.59 -0.24 -0.73
N ASP A 125 18.28 -1.13 -0.02
CA ASP A 125 17.78 -2.42 0.47
C ASP A 125 16.96 -2.22 1.76
N GLN A 126 15.68 -1.87 1.61
CA GLN A 126 14.78 -1.61 2.73
C GLN A 126 14.18 -2.92 3.27
N GLN A 127 14.09 -3.07 4.59
CA GLN A 127 13.31 -4.17 5.17
C GLN A 127 11.82 -3.97 4.86
N LYS A 128 11.13 -5.04 4.47
CA LYS A 128 9.68 -5.01 4.25
C LYS A 128 8.96 -4.67 5.54
N LEU A 129 8.10 -3.66 5.47
CA LEU A 129 7.19 -3.30 6.55
C LEU A 129 6.15 -4.39 6.77
N ASN A 130 5.52 -4.41 7.93
CA ASN A 130 4.38 -5.27 8.21
C ASN A 130 3.10 -4.45 8.16
N ILE A 131 2.15 -4.82 7.30
CA ILE A 131 0.89 -4.11 7.09
C ILE A 131 -0.29 -5.05 7.30
N LYS A 132 -1.33 -4.57 7.97
CA LYS A 132 -2.65 -5.22 8.06
C LYS A 132 -3.72 -4.36 7.41
N PHE A 133 -4.50 -4.94 6.50
CA PHE A 133 -5.63 -4.26 5.88
C PHE A 133 -6.91 -4.44 6.71
N LYS A 134 -7.67 -3.36 6.84
CA LYS A 134 -8.96 -3.35 7.53
C LYS A 134 -10.00 -2.53 6.77
N MET A 135 -11.27 -2.76 7.10
CA MET A 135 -12.37 -1.93 6.60
C MET A 135 -13.25 -1.43 7.73
N GLN A 136 -13.65 -0.17 7.65
CA GLN A 136 -14.51 0.46 8.65
C GLN A 136 -15.49 1.44 8.00
N ALA A 137 -16.75 1.42 8.42
CA ALA A 137 -17.72 2.44 7.99
C ALA A 137 -17.51 3.75 8.75
N ASN A 138 -17.80 4.87 8.10
CA ASN A 138 -17.76 6.22 8.71
C ASN A 138 -16.38 6.55 9.31
N LEU A 139 -15.31 6.14 8.63
CA LEU A 139 -13.95 6.53 9.02
C LEU A 139 -13.80 8.05 8.87
N THR A 140 -13.28 8.69 9.92
CA THR A 140 -13.03 10.13 9.97
C THR A 140 -11.60 10.44 10.39
N ASP A 141 -11.12 11.62 10.03
CA ASP A 141 -9.91 12.21 10.61
C ASP A 141 -10.13 12.64 12.07
N GLU A 142 -9.10 13.22 12.68
CA GLU A 142 -9.14 13.76 14.05
C GLU A 142 -10.12 14.93 14.25
N ASN A 143 -10.46 15.62 13.16
CA ASN A 143 -11.41 16.73 13.14
C ASN A 143 -12.85 16.25 12.90
N GLY A 144 -13.06 14.94 12.73
CA GLY A 144 -14.36 14.34 12.45
C GLY A 144 -14.79 14.45 10.98
N ASN A 145 -13.90 14.83 10.06
CA ASN A 145 -14.19 14.85 8.63
C ASN A 145 -14.07 13.44 8.03
N PRO A 146 -14.98 13.02 7.14
CA PRO A 146 -14.87 11.72 6.49
C PRO A 146 -13.59 11.59 5.65
N VAL A 147 -12.85 10.50 5.84
CA VAL A 147 -11.65 10.18 5.05
C VAL A 147 -11.84 8.91 4.23
N LYS A 148 -11.08 8.77 3.13
CA LYS A 148 -11.12 7.61 2.23
C LYS A 148 -10.43 6.39 2.84
N ALA A 149 -9.27 6.62 3.44
CA ALA A 149 -8.49 5.64 4.16
C ALA A 149 -7.64 6.35 5.24
N LEU A 150 -7.03 5.58 6.13
CA LEU A 150 -6.10 6.06 7.14
C LEU A 150 -5.06 4.98 7.44
N THR A 151 -3.83 5.40 7.71
CA THR A 151 -2.74 4.53 8.16
C THR A 151 -2.40 4.79 9.63
N ILE A 152 -2.46 3.73 10.45
CA ILE A 152 -2.23 3.83 11.89
C ILE A 152 -1.12 2.85 12.31
N PRO A 153 -0.03 3.32 12.93
CA PRO A 153 0.98 2.45 13.51
C PRO A 153 0.46 1.75 14.76
N VAL A 154 0.78 0.46 14.90
CA VAL A 154 0.34 -0.39 16.01
C VAL A 154 1.51 -1.18 16.57
N ALA A 155 1.65 -1.14 17.90
CA ALA A 155 2.58 -2.00 18.62
C ALA A 155 2.07 -3.45 18.63
N GLY A 156 2.99 -4.39 18.51
CA GLY A 156 2.71 -5.82 18.59
C GLY A 156 2.18 -6.24 19.97
N PRO A 157 1.92 -7.54 20.16
CA PRO A 157 1.44 -8.11 21.41
C PRO A 157 2.34 -7.71 22.59
N GLN A 158 1.76 -7.64 23.79
CA GLN A 158 2.48 -7.28 25.00
C GLN A 158 3.74 -8.16 25.19
N GLY A 159 4.91 -7.53 25.30
CA GLY A 159 6.20 -8.21 25.45
C GLY A 159 6.92 -8.54 24.14
N SER A 160 6.34 -8.19 22.99
CA SER A 160 7.02 -8.18 21.69
C SER A 160 7.57 -6.79 21.37
N ASN A 161 8.59 -6.75 20.51
CA ASN A 161 9.12 -5.49 19.95
C ASN A 161 8.61 -5.22 18.53
N GLY A 162 7.62 -5.98 18.04
CA GLY A 162 7.12 -5.82 16.68
C GLY A 162 6.29 -4.56 16.52
N ILE A 163 6.43 -3.89 15.38
CA ILE A 163 5.57 -2.78 14.96
C ILE A 163 4.97 -3.16 13.61
N TYR A 164 3.72 -2.80 13.40
CA TYR A 164 3.04 -2.95 12.11
C TYR A 164 2.11 -1.76 11.86
N GLN A 165 1.64 -1.61 10.62
CA GLN A 165 0.73 -0.53 10.22
C GLN A 165 -0.65 -1.12 9.89
N ASN A 166 -1.72 -0.54 10.44
CA ASN A 166 -3.07 -0.79 9.94
C ASN A 166 -3.36 0.20 8.82
N ILE A 167 -3.67 -0.29 7.62
CA ILE A 167 -4.31 0.53 6.59
C ILE A 167 -5.81 0.24 6.63
N ILE A 168 -6.60 1.24 7.01
CA ILE A 168 -8.05 1.13 7.22
C ILE A 168 -8.76 1.86 6.09
N PHE A 169 -9.55 1.14 5.29
CA PHE A 169 -10.36 1.73 4.23
C PHE A 169 -11.78 2.04 4.69
N ASN A 170 -12.29 3.21 4.29
CA ASN A 170 -13.66 3.58 4.56
C ASN A 170 -14.61 2.90 3.57
N THR A 171 -15.48 2.03 4.08
CA THR A 171 -16.40 1.25 3.23
C THR A 171 -17.35 2.13 2.40
N ASN A 172 -17.67 3.34 2.86
CA ASN A 172 -18.54 4.29 2.15
C ASN A 172 -17.94 4.75 0.81
N TYR A 173 -16.63 4.60 0.62
CA TYR A 173 -15.92 4.97 -0.60
C TYR A 173 -15.56 3.75 -1.47
N LEU A 174 -15.86 2.54 -1.02
CA LEU A 174 -15.63 1.29 -1.76
C LEU A 174 -16.90 0.77 -2.45
N SER A 175 -18.08 1.20 -1.99
CA SER A 175 -19.37 0.92 -2.61
C SER A 175 -20.34 2.08 -2.39
N GLY A 176 -21.43 2.13 -3.17
CA GLY A 176 -22.51 3.12 -2.99
C GLY A 176 -22.36 4.41 -3.81
N SER A 177 -23.01 5.50 -3.38
CA SER A 177 -23.09 6.76 -4.14
C SER A 177 -21.83 7.62 -4.08
N THR A 178 -20.92 7.32 -3.15
CA THR A 178 -19.62 7.97 -2.96
C THR A 178 -18.46 7.08 -3.37
N ASN A 179 -18.75 6.04 -4.17
CA ASN A 179 -17.79 5.05 -4.61
C ASN A 179 -16.63 5.69 -5.39
N LEU A 180 -15.40 5.37 -5.01
CA LEU A 180 -14.22 5.77 -5.75
C LEU A 180 -14.12 4.97 -7.05
N SER A 181 -13.58 5.58 -8.09
CA SER A 181 -13.15 4.80 -9.26
C SER A 181 -12.00 3.85 -8.90
N ASN A 182 -11.80 2.85 -9.74
CA ASN A 182 -10.75 1.86 -9.52
C ASN A 182 -9.34 2.47 -9.54
N ILE A 183 -9.10 3.45 -10.41
CA ILE A 183 -7.82 4.17 -10.45
C ILE A 183 -7.62 5.07 -9.22
N SER A 184 -8.67 5.74 -8.74
CA SER A 184 -8.60 6.51 -7.49
C SER A 184 -8.39 5.62 -6.26
N LEU A 185 -8.95 4.40 -6.25
CA LEU A 185 -8.70 3.44 -5.18
C LEU A 185 -7.27 2.89 -5.23
N ALA A 186 -6.76 2.54 -6.41
CA ALA A 186 -5.37 2.12 -6.59
C ALA A 186 -4.40 3.19 -6.07
N LYS A 187 -4.64 4.45 -6.43
CA LYS A 187 -3.89 5.60 -5.90
C LYS A 187 -3.97 5.70 -4.39
N THR A 188 -5.18 5.57 -3.81
CA THR A 188 -5.35 5.57 -2.35
C THR A 188 -4.52 4.47 -1.69
N ILE A 189 -4.49 3.25 -2.22
CA ILE A 189 -3.66 2.16 -1.68
C ILE A 189 -2.18 2.55 -1.69
N ILE A 190 -1.65 3.05 -2.81
CA ILE A 190 -0.24 3.45 -2.89
C ILE A 190 0.06 4.60 -1.92
N HIS A 191 -0.84 5.57 -1.80
CA HIS A 191 -0.73 6.70 -0.87
C HIS A 191 -0.59 6.22 0.58
N GLU A 192 -1.45 5.30 1.02
CA GLU A 192 -1.38 4.73 2.36
C GLU A 192 -0.11 3.89 2.59
N TYR A 193 0.47 3.30 1.54
CA TYR A 193 1.76 2.60 1.65
C TYR A 193 2.92 3.57 1.90
N ILE A 194 2.89 4.73 1.24
CA ILE A 194 3.88 5.79 1.47
C ILE A 194 3.76 6.30 2.90
N HIS A 195 2.53 6.53 3.40
CA HIS A 195 2.29 6.82 4.82
C HIS A 195 2.89 5.76 5.75
N ALA A 196 2.58 4.48 5.49
CA ALA A 196 3.08 3.37 6.29
C ALA A 196 4.61 3.34 6.36
N TYR A 197 5.29 3.64 5.26
CA TYR A 197 6.74 3.72 5.19
C TYR A 197 7.31 4.91 5.95
N LEU A 198 6.80 6.11 5.70
CA LEU A 198 7.25 7.31 6.40
C LEU A 198 7.04 7.20 7.91
N ASN A 199 5.92 6.61 8.35
CA ASN A 199 5.65 6.35 9.77
C ASN A 199 6.73 5.49 10.42
N VAL A 200 7.23 4.46 9.75
CA VAL A 200 8.28 3.58 10.31
C VAL A 200 9.65 4.25 10.25
N ARG A 201 9.98 4.95 9.17
CA ARG A 201 11.28 5.63 9.04
C ARG A 201 11.44 6.78 10.02
N TYR A 202 10.36 7.48 10.37
CA TYR A 202 10.39 8.49 11.43
C TYR A 202 10.63 7.90 12.83
N VAL A 203 10.34 6.61 13.03
CA VAL A 203 10.33 5.96 14.34
C VAL A 203 11.70 5.36 14.73
N ASP A 204 12.71 5.40 13.87
CA ASP A 204 13.97 4.68 14.09
C ASP A 204 15.15 5.51 14.63
N ILE A 205 15.04 6.10 15.83
CA ILE A 205 16.21 6.35 16.72
C ILE A 205 15.80 6.27 18.22
N ASP A 206 15.90 5.08 18.83
CA ASP A 206 16.10 4.83 20.28
C ASP A 206 15.07 5.24 21.37
N ASN A 207 13.96 5.95 21.13
CA ASN A 207 13.32 6.73 22.22
C ASN A 207 11.88 6.42 22.71
N GLY A 208 11.24 5.30 22.36
CA GLY A 208 10.01 4.90 23.08
C GLY A 208 8.87 5.94 23.10
N VAL A 209 8.77 6.79 22.07
CA VAL A 209 7.71 7.79 21.93
C VAL A 209 6.43 7.09 21.43
N SER A 210 5.26 7.51 21.92
CA SER A 210 3.97 6.94 21.52
C SER A 210 3.74 7.11 20.03
N LEU A 211 3.54 6.01 19.29
CA LEU A 211 3.29 6.00 17.84
C LEU A 211 1.99 6.72 17.41
N THR A 212 1.11 7.02 18.37
CA THR A 212 -0.23 7.55 18.13
C THR A 212 -0.26 8.97 17.57
N PHE A 213 0.81 9.78 17.72
CA PHE A 213 0.80 11.13 17.13
C PHE A 213 0.91 11.09 15.61
N LEU A 214 1.61 10.08 15.04
CA LEU A 214 1.76 9.91 13.59
C LEU A 214 0.48 9.37 12.92
N ALA A 215 -0.45 8.82 13.69
CA ALA A 215 -1.67 8.21 13.16
C ALA A 215 -2.61 9.22 12.48
N ASN A 216 -2.40 10.53 12.68
CA ASN A 216 -3.27 11.60 12.18
C ASN A 216 -2.55 12.54 11.21
N GLU A 217 -1.26 12.34 10.97
CA GLU A 217 -0.48 13.23 10.11
C GLU A 217 -0.84 12.99 8.64
N THR A 218 -1.05 14.07 7.90
CA THR A 218 -1.21 14.06 6.45
C THR A 218 0.11 13.69 5.76
N LEU A 219 0.06 13.24 4.49
CA LEU A 219 1.28 12.91 3.74
C LEU A 219 2.21 14.11 3.68
N GLU A 220 1.64 15.31 3.56
CA GLU A 220 2.34 16.58 3.51
C GLU A 220 3.13 16.84 4.79
N GLU A 221 2.51 16.59 5.96
CA GLU A 221 3.14 16.73 7.26
C GLU A 221 4.25 15.69 7.45
N LEU A 222 4.00 14.42 7.10
CA LEU A 222 5.04 13.38 7.16
C LEU A 222 6.22 13.69 6.25
N MET A 223 5.98 14.16 5.03
CA MET A 223 7.04 14.59 4.12
C MET A 223 7.79 15.80 4.66
N TYR A 224 7.10 16.77 5.26
CA TYR A 224 7.76 17.87 5.92
C TYR A 224 8.68 17.36 7.04
N TYR A 225 8.22 16.46 7.91
CA TYR A 225 9.06 15.90 8.97
C TYR A 225 10.25 15.09 8.45
N ALA A 226 10.03 14.30 7.40
CA ALA A 226 11.04 13.42 6.81
C ALA A 226 12.12 14.19 6.03
N PHE A 227 11.80 15.36 5.48
CA PHE A 227 12.70 16.13 4.60
C PHE A 227 13.02 17.54 5.15
N ASN A 228 12.77 17.82 6.43
CA ASN A 228 13.12 19.11 7.03
C ASN A 228 14.60 19.15 7.43
N PRO A 229 15.42 20.04 6.84
CA PRO A 229 16.86 20.13 7.09
C PRO A 229 17.26 20.62 8.49
N GLN A 230 16.29 20.98 9.35
CA GLN A 230 16.55 21.42 10.73
C GLN A 230 16.48 20.30 11.77
N ASN A 231 15.97 19.12 11.39
CA ASN A 231 16.03 17.91 12.19
C ASN A 231 17.18 17.06 11.64
N ASP A 232 17.89 16.33 12.50
CA ASP A 232 18.82 15.28 12.05
C ASP A 232 18.03 14.34 11.12
N ASP A 233 18.26 14.48 9.81
CA ASP A 233 17.40 13.95 8.75
C ASP A 233 17.28 12.42 8.92
N PRO A 234 16.10 11.87 9.25
CA PRO A 234 15.93 10.43 9.45
C PRO A 234 16.07 9.63 8.13
N LEU A 235 16.07 10.30 6.98
CA LEU A 235 16.27 9.70 5.65
C LEU A 235 17.62 10.08 4.99
N GLU A 236 18.35 11.08 5.50
CA GLU A 236 19.57 11.69 4.93
C GLU A 236 19.55 11.78 3.38
N MET A 237 18.44 12.25 2.79
CA MET A 237 18.37 12.37 1.33
C MET A 237 18.95 13.68 0.80
N GLY A 238 19.23 14.66 1.68
CA GLY A 238 19.88 15.93 1.30
C GLY A 238 19.09 16.75 0.29
N MET A 239 17.78 16.51 0.19
CA MET A 239 16.86 17.13 -0.76
C MET A 239 15.62 17.63 -0.04
N ASP A 240 15.01 18.71 -0.55
CA ASP A 240 13.72 19.16 -0.01
C ASP A 240 12.58 18.24 -0.49
N HIS A 241 11.43 18.32 0.19
CA HIS A 241 10.26 17.50 -0.13
C HIS A 241 9.78 17.68 -1.58
N HIS A 242 10.06 18.83 -2.20
CA HIS A 242 9.59 19.17 -3.53
C HIS A 242 10.43 18.44 -4.57
N ASP A 243 11.75 18.48 -4.41
CA ASP A 243 12.67 17.74 -5.25
C ASP A 243 12.45 16.22 -5.10
N PHE A 244 12.18 15.75 -3.89
CA PHE A 244 11.88 14.33 -3.66
C PHE A 244 10.66 13.86 -4.46
N MET A 245 9.60 14.65 -4.42
CA MET A 245 8.36 14.40 -5.16
C MET A 245 8.58 14.28 -6.66
N TYR A 246 9.27 15.25 -7.24
CA TYR A 246 9.46 15.30 -8.70
C TYR A 246 10.48 14.29 -9.20
N VAL A 247 11.54 14.04 -8.44
CA VAL A 247 12.65 13.19 -8.86
C VAL A 247 12.35 11.72 -8.59
N HIS A 248 11.66 11.40 -7.49
CA HIS A 248 11.49 10.02 -7.05
C HIS A 248 10.03 9.56 -7.03
N MET A 249 9.12 10.33 -6.44
CA MET A 249 7.75 9.81 -6.22
C MET A 249 6.87 9.84 -7.47
N ILE A 250 6.80 10.96 -8.18
CA ILE A 250 5.96 11.11 -9.38
C ILE A 250 6.36 10.11 -10.48
N PRO A 251 7.65 9.96 -10.84
CA PRO A 251 8.04 9.02 -11.90
C PRO A 251 7.68 7.56 -11.58
N VAL A 252 7.82 7.14 -10.32
CA VAL A 252 7.46 5.79 -9.86
C VAL A 252 5.94 5.58 -9.97
N LEU A 253 5.13 6.53 -9.47
CA LEU A 253 3.67 6.47 -9.58
C LEU A 253 3.19 6.44 -11.03
N GLN A 254 3.81 7.25 -11.90
CA GLN A 254 3.51 7.24 -13.33
C GLN A 254 3.78 5.88 -13.95
N THR A 255 4.91 5.26 -13.61
CA THR A 255 5.28 3.94 -14.08
C THR A 255 4.27 2.89 -13.62
N ILE A 256 3.96 2.84 -12.31
CA ILE A 256 2.95 1.93 -11.74
C ILE A 256 1.62 2.09 -12.47
N PHE A 257 1.09 3.32 -12.61
CA PHE A 257 -0.19 3.53 -13.27
C PHE A 257 -0.16 3.14 -14.75
N SER A 258 0.94 3.42 -15.46
CA SER A 258 1.06 3.04 -16.86
C SER A 258 1.02 1.52 -17.09
N GLU A 259 1.52 0.74 -16.12
CA GLU A 259 1.53 -0.73 -16.18
C GLU A 259 0.14 -1.33 -15.98
N ILE A 260 -0.71 -0.70 -15.16
CA ILE A 260 -2.00 -1.26 -14.73
C ILE A 260 -3.23 -0.49 -15.27
N VAL A 261 -3.05 0.62 -16.00
CA VAL A 261 -4.15 1.49 -16.45
C VAL A 261 -5.22 0.72 -17.23
N ASN A 262 -4.82 -0.21 -18.10
CA ASN A 262 -5.72 -0.99 -18.94
C ASN A 262 -6.53 -2.02 -18.14
N GLU A 263 -6.07 -2.34 -16.93
CA GLU A 263 -6.81 -3.17 -15.99
C GLU A 263 -7.77 -2.32 -15.14
N LEU A 264 -7.43 -1.06 -14.89
CA LEU A 264 -8.20 -0.14 -14.04
C LEU A 264 -9.27 0.65 -14.78
N LEU A 265 -9.09 0.93 -16.08
CA LEU A 265 -9.99 1.70 -16.93
C LEU A 265 -10.55 0.84 -18.05
N SER A 266 -11.81 1.07 -18.44
CA SER A 266 -12.44 0.31 -19.51
C SER A 266 -11.89 0.78 -20.87
N ASN A 267 -11.96 -0.07 -21.89
CA ASN A 267 -11.59 0.36 -23.25
C ASN A 267 -12.42 1.55 -23.73
N ASP A 268 -13.70 1.60 -23.36
CA ASP A 268 -14.59 2.72 -23.70
C ASP A 268 -14.15 4.01 -23.00
N ASP A 269 -13.77 3.94 -21.71
CA ASP A 269 -13.19 5.08 -20.99
C ASP A 269 -11.92 5.57 -21.66
N ILE A 270 -11.03 4.66 -22.08
CA ILE A 270 -9.77 5.01 -22.72
C ILE A 270 -10.00 5.69 -24.07
N VAL A 271 -10.93 5.17 -24.87
CA VAL A 271 -11.32 5.77 -26.16
C VAL A 271 -11.99 7.13 -25.94
N ASP A 272 -12.84 7.26 -24.93
CA ASP A 272 -13.51 8.51 -24.59
C ASP A 272 -12.51 9.58 -24.11
N ALA A 273 -11.50 9.21 -23.32
CA ALA A 273 -10.42 10.12 -22.90
C ALA A 273 -9.73 10.76 -24.11
N ASN A 274 -9.38 9.95 -25.11
CA ASN A 274 -8.72 10.42 -26.33
C ASN A 274 -9.57 11.42 -27.14
N ASN A 275 -10.88 11.49 -26.88
CA ASN A 275 -11.81 12.43 -27.52
C ASN A 275 -12.16 13.65 -26.64
N LYS A 276 -11.50 13.83 -25.49
CA LYS A 276 -11.75 14.93 -24.54
C LYS A 276 -10.55 15.90 -24.45
N PRO A 277 -10.38 16.80 -25.44
CA PRO A 277 -9.40 17.87 -25.34
C PRO A 277 -9.71 18.81 -24.18
N ILE A 278 -8.66 19.35 -23.57
CA ILE A 278 -8.73 20.28 -22.45
C ILE A 278 -8.64 21.70 -22.99
N TYR A 279 -9.58 22.55 -22.58
CA TYR A 279 -9.65 23.96 -22.96
C TYR A 279 -9.52 24.87 -21.75
N ASP A 280 -8.98 26.06 -21.97
CA ASP A 280 -8.97 27.15 -20.99
C ASP A 280 -10.36 27.79 -20.86
N SER A 281 -10.50 28.78 -19.97
CA SER A 281 -11.76 29.51 -19.76
C SER A 281 -12.25 30.31 -20.97
N ASN A 282 -11.37 30.57 -21.95
CA ASN A 282 -11.67 31.29 -23.18
C ASN A 282 -11.99 30.33 -24.34
N GLY A 283 -11.99 29.01 -24.11
CA GLY A 283 -12.18 28.00 -25.14
C GLY A 283 -10.95 27.77 -26.02
N ILE A 284 -9.77 28.23 -25.61
CA ILE A 284 -8.51 27.95 -26.29
C ILE A 284 -8.05 26.55 -25.89
N LEU A 285 -7.71 25.74 -26.89
CA LEU A 285 -7.16 24.40 -26.69
C LEU A 285 -5.86 24.51 -25.90
N ILE A 286 -5.82 23.87 -24.74
CA ILE A 286 -4.60 23.71 -23.93
C ILE A 286 -3.84 22.49 -24.44
N GLU A 287 -4.49 21.32 -24.45
CA GLU A 287 -3.90 20.07 -24.92
C GLU A 287 -4.98 19.03 -25.25
N ASN A 288 -4.59 18.00 -26.02
CA ASN A 288 -5.37 16.77 -26.06
C ASN A 288 -5.10 15.96 -24.79
N PHE A 289 -6.04 15.11 -24.41
CA PHE A 289 -5.88 14.24 -23.25
C PHE A 289 -4.61 13.39 -23.40
N ASP A 290 -3.81 13.38 -22.35
CA ASP A 290 -2.57 12.63 -22.27
C ASP A 290 -2.57 11.78 -21.00
N PHE A 291 -2.38 10.47 -21.16
CA PHE A 291 -2.39 9.55 -20.03
C PHE A 291 -1.23 9.78 -19.08
N GLN A 292 -0.10 10.27 -19.56
CA GLN A 292 1.01 10.55 -18.68
C GLN A 292 0.72 11.75 -17.76
N ASN A 293 0.08 12.79 -18.31
CA ASN A 293 -0.45 13.89 -17.52
C ASN A 293 -1.53 13.42 -16.53
N LEU A 294 -2.42 12.50 -16.93
CA LEU A 294 -3.37 11.88 -15.99
C LEU A 294 -2.65 11.29 -14.77
N TYR A 295 -1.59 10.52 -14.98
CA TYR A 295 -0.83 9.90 -13.90
C TYR A 295 -0.10 10.94 -13.04
N THR A 296 0.49 11.97 -13.66
CA THR A 296 1.10 13.11 -12.95
C THR A 296 0.11 13.77 -12.01
N TYR A 297 -1.05 14.19 -12.52
CA TYR A 297 -2.02 14.94 -11.71
C TYR A 297 -2.75 14.07 -10.68
N LEU A 298 -2.82 12.75 -10.89
CA LEU A 298 -3.21 11.82 -9.85
C LEU A 298 -2.20 11.77 -8.72
N ALA A 299 -0.89 11.76 -9.01
CA ALA A 299 0.16 11.79 -7.98
C ALA A 299 0.13 13.07 -7.13
N PHE A 300 -0.35 14.20 -7.68
CA PHE A 300 -0.55 15.45 -6.95
C PHE A 300 -1.80 15.44 -6.03
N GLU A 301 -2.78 14.57 -6.26
CA GLU A 301 -4.01 14.58 -5.47
C GLU A 301 -3.75 14.06 -4.05
N GLY A 302 -3.76 14.98 -3.08
CA GLY A 302 -3.42 14.72 -1.68
C GLY A 302 -2.30 15.61 -1.16
N LEU A 303 -1.75 16.46 -2.03
CA LEU A 303 -0.62 17.36 -1.72
C LEU A 303 -0.98 18.85 -1.79
N HIS A 304 -2.27 19.17 -1.67
CA HIS A 304 -2.84 20.50 -1.87
C HIS A 304 -2.23 21.62 -1.00
N ASN A 305 -1.72 21.31 0.19
CA ASN A 305 -1.10 22.28 1.10
C ASN A 305 0.43 22.23 1.06
N THR A 306 1.04 21.40 0.22
CA THR A 306 2.48 21.45 -0.02
C THR A 306 2.84 22.68 -0.85
N GLN A 307 4.02 23.26 -0.60
CA GLN A 307 4.54 24.36 -1.41
C GLN A 307 4.67 23.97 -2.88
N CYS A 308 5.02 22.71 -3.14
CA CYS A 308 5.09 22.12 -4.47
C CYS A 308 3.77 22.23 -5.25
N TYR A 309 2.67 21.77 -4.66
CA TYR A 309 1.37 21.89 -5.29
C TYR A 309 0.97 23.36 -5.49
N VAL A 310 1.25 24.22 -4.50
CA VAL A 310 0.92 25.64 -4.60
C VAL A 310 1.64 26.29 -5.78
N ASP A 311 2.94 26.03 -5.95
CA ASP A 311 3.74 26.66 -6.99
C ASP A 311 3.42 26.13 -8.39
N TYR A 312 3.21 24.82 -8.52
CA TYR A 312 3.03 24.19 -9.83
C TYR A 312 1.58 24.12 -10.28
N ILE A 313 0.66 23.87 -9.35
CA ILE A 313 -0.76 23.69 -9.65
C ILE A 313 -1.53 24.97 -9.33
N GLU A 314 -1.55 25.41 -8.06
CA GLU A 314 -2.48 26.46 -7.61
C GLU A 314 -2.19 27.83 -8.27
N ASN A 315 -0.91 28.22 -8.34
CA ASN A 315 -0.46 29.49 -8.89
C ASN A 315 -0.40 29.53 -10.43
N ASN A 316 -0.59 28.39 -11.10
CA ASN A 316 -0.59 28.30 -12.55
C ASN A 316 -1.99 27.93 -13.07
N PRO A 317 -2.76 28.88 -13.65
CA PRO A 317 -4.13 28.64 -14.09
C PRO A 317 -4.29 27.50 -15.12
N ILE A 318 -3.28 27.29 -15.98
CA ILE A 318 -3.30 26.22 -16.98
C ILE A 318 -3.13 24.87 -16.29
N GLU A 319 -2.16 24.75 -15.40
CA GLU A 319 -1.89 23.51 -14.67
C GLU A 319 -3.04 23.17 -13.71
N LYS A 320 -3.59 24.17 -13.00
CA LYS A 320 -4.82 24.00 -12.22
C LYS A 320 -5.98 23.47 -13.05
N ARG A 321 -6.16 23.99 -14.27
CA ARG A 321 -7.22 23.54 -15.19
C ARG A 321 -7.00 22.08 -15.58
N LYS A 322 -5.79 21.71 -15.97
CA LYS A 322 -5.43 20.33 -16.30
C LYS A 322 -5.65 19.41 -15.11
N TYR A 323 -5.12 19.76 -13.93
CA TYR A 323 -5.30 19.02 -12.68
C TYR A 323 -6.76 18.69 -12.41
N LEU A 324 -7.65 19.69 -12.52
CA LEU A 324 -9.09 19.49 -12.30
C LEU A 324 -9.72 18.56 -13.34
N GLU A 325 -9.39 18.71 -14.62
CA GLU A 325 -9.97 17.91 -15.70
C GLU A 325 -9.49 16.45 -15.63
N TYR A 326 -8.19 16.20 -15.44
CA TYR A 326 -7.66 14.85 -15.30
C TYR A 326 -8.20 14.13 -14.05
N ASN A 327 -8.26 14.81 -12.90
CA ASN A 327 -8.85 14.21 -11.70
C ASN A 327 -10.36 13.99 -11.84
N ASN A 328 -11.07 14.85 -12.58
CA ASN A 328 -12.48 14.62 -12.88
C ASN A 328 -12.67 13.41 -13.80
N TYR A 329 -11.82 13.24 -14.82
CA TYR A 329 -11.82 12.04 -15.64
C TYR A 329 -11.56 10.79 -14.79
N ALA A 330 -10.49 10.80 -13.98
CA ALA A 330 -10.13 9.67 -13.12
C ALA A 330 -11.27 9.25 -12.19
N LYS A 331 -12.02 10.20 -11.63
CA LYS A 331 -13.17 9.93 -10.74
C LYS A 331 -14.35 9.27 -11.45
N ASN A 332 -14.51 9.51 -12.74
CA ASN A 332 -15.67 9.07 -13.53
C ASN A 332 -15.39 7.86 -14.43
N SER A 333 -14.13 7.42 -14.53
CA SER A 333 -13.72 6.30 -15.38
C SER A 333 -13.25 5.12 -14.53
N SER A 334 -13.75 3.92 -14.83
CA SER A 334 -13.49 2.74 -14.02
C SER A 334 -13.86 1.47 -14.79
N ASN A 335 -12.99 0.47 -14.79
CA ASN A 335 -13.30 -0.87 -15.25
C ASN A 335 -13.72 -1.75 -14.09
N ASP A 336 -15.01 -2.04 -13.95
CA ASP A 336 -15.55 -2.80 -12.82
C ASP A 336 -14.77 -4.10 -12.55
N CYS A 337 -14.56 -4.35 -11.26
CA CYS A 337 -14.06 -5.63 -10.78
C CYS A 337 -15.21 -6.64 -10.78
N GLN A 338 -15.40 -7.34 -11.90
CA GLN A 338 -16.37 -8.43 -12.03
C GLN A 338 -15.70 -9.80 -11.92
#